data_AF-A0A087THX4-F1
#
_entry.id   AF-A0A087THX4-F1
#
_cell.length_a   1.000
_cell.length_b   1.000
_cell.length_c   1.000
_cell.angle_alpha   90.00
_cell.angle_beta   90.00
_cell.angle_gamma   90.00
#
_symmetry.space_group_name_H-M   'P 1'
#
loop_
_entity.id
_entity.type
_entity.pdbx_description
1 polymer ?
#
loop_
_entity_poly.entity_id
_entity_poly.type
_entity_poly.pdbx_seq_one_letter_code
_entity_poly.pdbx_strand_id
1 'polypeptide(L)'
;MDPQTRTCSASEPYVEILIQPAFANYFRYTCETENKCRGRIVGVNSTAQTKQYPTIQVCNYTGEFTLIVSCVTCDGPPHRPHPHKLCGSHCGDGIFSRKVATSSYSFTDLTIQCVRKNQIEESLKLRRN
;
A
#
# COMPACT_ATOMS: atom_id res chain seq x y z
N MET A 1 46.17 24.72 -2.59
CA MET A 1 44.79 25.21 -2.68
C MET A 1 44.23 24.65 -3.96
N ASP A 2 43.34 23.65 -3.84
CA ASP A 2 42.26 23.36 -4.80
C ASP A 2 41.30 22.39 -4.10
N PRO A 3 40.06 22.80 -3.78
CA PRO A 3 39.13 21.97 -3.04
C PRO A 3 38.44 21.02 -4.02
N GLN A 4 38.69 19.72 -3.88
CA GLN A 4 37.88 18.70 -4.57
C GLN A 4 36.42 18.87 -4.15
N THR A 5 35.62 19.39 -5.06
CA THR A 5 34.18 19.51 -4.94
C THR A 5 33.62 18.09 -4.81
N ARG A 6 33.10 17.73 -3.64
CA ARG A 6 32.32 16.50 -3.45
C ARG A 6 31.10 16.58 -4.36
N THR A 7 31.15 15.94 -5.52
CA THR A 7 29.94 15.66 -6.29
C THR A 7 29.11 14.68 -5.47
N CYS A 8 27.99 15.14 -4.91
CA CYS A 8 27.00 14.28 -4.29
C CYS A 8 26.53 13.26 -5.35
N SER A 9 27.08 12.04 -5.32
CA SER A 9 26.53 10.91 -6.05
C SER A 9 25.20 10.57 -5.38
N ALA A 10 24.13 11.26 -5.79
CA ALA A 10 22.78 10.96 -5.34
C ALA A 10 22.50 9.50 -5.72
N SER A 11 22.45 8.64 -4.71
CA SER A 11 22.07 7.23 -4.82
C SER A 11 20.74 7.08 -5.58
N GLU A 12 20.54 5.96 -6.27
CA GLU A 12 19.32 5.70 -7.05
C GLU A 12 18.03 5.94 -6.23
N PRO A 13 16.93 6.40 -6.88
CA PRO A 13 15.68 6.64 -6.19
C PRO A 13 15.10 5.33 -5.67
N TYR A 14 14.69 5.32 -4.40
CA TYR A 14 14.07 4.15 -3.77
C TYR A 14 12.91 4.56 -2.88
N VAL A 15 12.07 3.59 -2.55
CA VAL A 15 10.93 3.77 -1.64
C VAL A 15 11.23 3.06 -0.32
N GLU A 16 11.06 3.79 0.78
CA GLU A 16 11.18 3.27 2.13
C GLU A 16 9.82 3.27 2.82
N ILE A 17 9.49 2.19 3.52
CA ILE A 17 8.27 2.13 4.33
C ILE A 17 8.61 2.61 5.74
N LEU A 18 8.25 3.87 6.04
CA LEU A 18 8.48 4.48 7.35
C LEU A 18 7.61 3.85 8.45
N ILE A 19 6.34 3.57 8.13
CA ILE A 19 5.40 2.93 9.05
C ILE A 19 4.79 1.75 8.32
N GLN A 20 5.11 0.55 8.79
CA GLN A 20 4.52 -0.68 8.28
C GLN A 20 3.03 -0.77 8.66
N PRO A 21 2.18 -1.36 7.80
CA PRO A 21 0.83 -1.71 8.22
C PRO A 21 0.89 -2.68 9.40
N ALA A 22 0.06 -2.44 10.40
CA ALA A 22 -0.12 -3.35 11.51
C ALA A 22 -0.55 -4.70 10.96
N PHE A 23 0.10 -5.76 11.43
CA PHE A 23 -0.36 -7.10 11.17
C PHE A 23 -1.71 -7.28 11.87
N ALA A 24 -2.79 -7.22 11.11
CA ALA A 24 -4.11 -7.54 11.63
C ALA A 24 -4.18 -9.06 11.77
N ASN A 25 -3.90 -9.58 12.98
CA ASN A 25 -3.91 -11.02 13.31
C ASN A 25 -5.28 -11.72 13.09
N TYR A 26 -6.26 -11.05 12.46
CA TYR A 26 -7.60 -11.56 12.25
C TYR A 26 -8.12 -11.00 10.92
N PHE A 27 -7.88 -11.71 9.82
CA PHE A 27 -8.87 -11.72 8.75
C PHE A 27 -10.15 -12.27 9.36
N ARG A 28 -11.00 -11.36 9.85
CA ARG A 28 -12.26 -11.73 10.49
C ARG A 28 -13.08 -12.48 9.46
N TYR A 29 -13.45 -13.73 9.75
CA TYR A 29 -14.36 -14.60 8.99
C TYR A 29 -15.80 -14.04 8.91
N THR A 30 -15.96 -12.73 8.71
CA THR A 30 -17.24 -12.05 8.57
C THR A 30 -17.44 -11.61 7.12
N CYS A 31 -17.13 -12.50 6.18
CA CYS A 31 -17.54 -12.34 4.78
C CYS A 31 -19.08 -12.50 4.59
N GLU A 32 -19.77 -12.83 5.68
CA GLU A 32 -21.21 -13.12 5.74
C GLU A 32 -22.09 -11.86 5.68
N THR A 33 -21.56 -10.67 6.00
CA THR A 33 -22.33 -9.41 5.91
C THR A 33 -21.74 -8.48 4.84
N GLU A 34 -22.38 -8.54 3.66
CA GLU A 34 -22.36 -7.69 2.46
C GLU A 34 -21.15 -6.76 2.22
N ASN A 35 -20.46 -6.94 1.09
CA ASN A 35 -19.79 -5.97 0.19
C ASN A 35 -19.11 -4.70 0.75
N LYS A 36 -18.85 -4.63 2.05
CA LYS A 36 -18.41 -3.42 2.74
C LYS A 36 -16.94 -3.54 3.07
N CYS A 37 -16.15 -2.54 2.69
CA CYS A 37 -14.76 -2.46 3.11
C CYS A 37 -14.74 -2.19 4.63
N ARG A 38 -14.02 -3.02 5.40
CA ARG A 38 -14.10 -3.05 6.86
C ARG A 38 -12.77 -2.66 7.48
N GLY A 39 -12.81 -1.64 8.34
CA GLY A 39 -11.65 -1.20 9.11
C GLY A 39 -10.59 -0.52 8.24
N ARG A 40 -9.98 0.54 8.77
CA ARG A 40 -8.83 1.18 8.12
C ARG A 40 -7.57 0.37 8.43
N ILE A 41 -6.69 0.28 7.46
CA ILE A 41 -5.34 -0.23 7.68
C ILE A 41 -4.63 0.77 8.58
N VAL A 42 -4.26 0.34 9.78
CA VAL A 42 -3.49 1.13 10.74
C VAL A 42 -2.02 0.73 10.70
N GLY A 43 -1.14 1.56 11.22
CA GLY A 43 0.29 1.28 11.34
C GLY A 43 0.62 0.42 12.57
N VAL A 44 1.75 -0.29 12.55
CA VAL A 44 2.19 -1.24 13.59
C VAL A 44 2.17 -0.70 15.03
N ASN A 45 2.43 0.61 15.22
CA ASN A 45 2.48 1.25 16.55
C ASN A 45 1.26 2.15 16.82
N SER A 46 0.17 1.98 16.07
CA SER A 46 -1.06 2.74 16.27
C SER A 46 -1.72 2.36 17.60
N THR A 47 -2.01 3.35 18.45
CA THR A 47 -2.76 3.17 19.70
C THR A 47 -4.18 3.71 19.58
N ALA A 48 -5.03 3.49 20.60
CA ALA A 48 -6.38 4.06 20.64
C ALA A 48 -6.39 5.60 20.69
N GLN A 49 -5.33 6.19 21.27
CA GLN A 49 -5.17 7.64 21.45
C GLN A 49 -4.42 8.25 20.27
N THR A 50 -3.41 7.55 19.73
CA THR A 50 -2.58 8.00 18.61
C THR A 50 -2.71 7.06 17.42
N LYS A 51 -3.60 7.42 16.50
CA LYS A 51 -3.77 6.64 15.27
C LYS A 51 -2.62 6.90 14.32
N GLN A 52 -1.85 5.86 14.03
CA GLN A 52 -0.82 5.87 13.00
C GLN A 52 -1.29 5.07 11.80
N TYR A 53 -0.83 5.46 10.62
CA TYR A 53 -1.22 4.85 9.35
C TYR A 53 0.01 4.40 8.59
N PRO A 54 -0.11 3.41 7.70
CA PRO A 54 0.98 3.02 6.83
C PRO A 54 1.51 4.24 6.09
N THR A 55 2.83 4.43 6.12
CA THR A 55 3.47 5.62 5.57
C THR A 55 4.72 5.22 4.83
N ILE A 56 4.89 5.78 3.64
CA ILE A 56 6.06 5.58 2.79
C ILE A 56 6.77 6.90 2.54
N GLN A 57 8.04 6.81 2.19
CA GLN A 57 8.87 7.92 1.77
C GLN A 57 9.65 7.53 0.51
N VAL A 58 9.63 8.40 -0.49
CA VAL A 58 10.49 8.32 -1.66
C VAL A 58 11.76 9.09 -1.36
N CYS A 59 12.88 8.39 -1.44
CA CYS A 59 14.22 8.92 -1.17
C CYS A 59 14.95 9.15 -2.49
N ASN A 60 15.82 10.17 -2.53
CA ASN A 60 16.63 10.55 -3.70
C ASN A 60 15.83 10.86 -4.97
N TYR A 61 14.58 11.28 -4.83
CA TYR A 61 13.74 11.74 -5.94
C TYR A 61 13.07 13.06 -5.58
N THR A 62 13.01 13.98 -6.54
CA THR A 62 12.32 15.26 -6.40
C THR A 62 11.52 15.51 -7.67
N GLY A 63 10.19 15.51 -7.54
CA GLY A 63 9.28 15.64 -8.67
C GLY A 63 7.95 14.96 -8.39
N GLU A 64 7.01 15.07 -9.33
CA GLU A 64 5.77 14.30 -9.29
C GLU A 64 6.06 12.82 -9.59
N PHE A 65 5.39 11.93 -8.86
CA PHE A 65 5.41 10.49 -9.11
C PHE A 65 4.01 9.90 -8.93
N THR A 66 3.80 8.71 -9.50
CA THR A 66 2.56 7.95 -9.34
C THR A 66 2.78 6.83 -8.34
N LEU A 67 2.04 6.86 -7.23
CA LEU A 67 2.01 5.78 -6.26
C LEU A 67 1.01 4.71 -6.67
N ILE A 68 1.48 3.46 -6.73
CA ILE A 68 0.65 2.29 -6.98
C ILE A 68 0.79 1.34 -5.79
N VAL A 69 -0.33 0.96 -5.20
CA VAL A 69 -0.36 -0.05 -4.11
C VAL A 69 -1.34 -1.15 -4.49
N SER A 70 -0.92 -2.40 -4.33
CA SER A 70 -1.75 -3.58 -4.59
C SER A 70 -1.54 -4.64 -3.52
N CYS A 71 -2.56 -5.48 -3.31
CA CYS A 71 -2.42 -6.67 -2.46
C CYS A 71 -1.77 -7.80 -3.26
N VAL A 72 -0.70 -8.37 -2.71
CA VAL A 72 -0.01 -9.53 -3.27
C VAL A 72 -0.07 -10.70 -2.30
N THR A 73 0.17 -11.88 -2.83
CA THR A 73 0.29 -13.13 -2.09
C THR A 73 1.61 -13.18 -1.32
N CYS A 74 1.62 -13.84 -0.17
CA CYS A 74 2.80 -13.95 0.70
C CYS A 74 3.80 -15.01 0.22
N ASP A 75 3.37 -15.94 -0.64
CA ASP A 75 4.28 -16.84 -1.35
C ASP A 75 5.11 -16.05 -2.37
N GLY A 76 6.41 -16.25 -2.34
CA GLY A 76 7.32 -15.67 -3.32
C GLY A 76 8.79 -15.80 -2.95
N PRO A 77 9.70 -15.48 -3.89
CA PRO A 77 9.41 -14.99 -5.25
C PRO A 77 9.11 -16.11 -6.28
N PRO A 78 8.23 -15.89 -7.29
CA PRO A 78 7.54 -14.63 -7.62
C PRO A 78 6.20 -14.44 -6.89
N HIS A 79 5.98 -13.24 -6.32
CA HIS A 79 4.69 -12.86 -5.73
C HIS A 79 3.62 -12.73 -6.80
N ARG A 80 2.40 -13.19 -6.49
CA ARG A 80 1.23 -13.12 -7.38
C ARG A 80 0.18 -12.15 -6.86
N PRO A 81 -0.65 -11.53 -7.72
CA PRO A 81 -1.76 -10.69 -7.27
C PRO A 81 -2.70 -11.46 -6.33
N HIS A 82 -3.02 -10.90 -5.17
CA HIS A 82 -3.98 -11.49 -4.23
C HIS A 82 -5.41 -11.27 -4.74
N PRO A 83 -6.42 -12.11 -4.45
CA PRO A 83 -7.81 -11.85 -4.88
C PRO A 83 -8.53 -10.75 -4.08
N HIS A 84 -8.05 -10.33 -2.90
CA HIS A 84 -8.68 -9.28 -2.07
C HIS A 84 -8.41 -7.87 -2.59
N LYS A 85 -9.40 -6.97 -2.52
CA LYS A 85 -9.36 -5.64 -3.13
C LYS A 85 -8.97 -4.56 -2.13
N LEU A 86 -8.12 -3.61 -2.52
CA LEU A 86 -7.96 -2.35 -1.80
C LEU A 86 -9.18 -1.45 -2.07
N CYS A 87 -9.74 -0.86 -1.03
CA CYS A 87 -10.72 0.22 -1.17
C CYS A 87 -10.28 1.43 -0.36
N GLY A 88 -10.70 2.61 -0.79
CA GLY A 88 -10.39 3.89 -0.18
C GLY A 88 -10.51 4.99 -1.22
N SER A 89 -10.12 6.21 -0.87
CA SER A 89 -9.97 7.26 -1.87
C SER A 89 -8.88 6.86 -2.85
N HIS A 90 -9.08 7.15 -4.13
CA HIS A 90 -8.12 6.84 -5.19
C HIS A 90 -7.86 5.33 -5.41
N CYS A 91 -8.76 4.46 -4.93
CA CYS A 91 -8.74 3.04 -5.25
C CYS A 91 -9.67 2.74 -6.43
N GLY A 92 -9.15 2.11 -7.48
CA GLY A 92 -9.89 1.57 -8.63
C GLY A 92 -9.49 0.12 -8.85
N ASP A 93 -10.47 -0.76 -9.11
CA ASP A 93 -10.24 -2.19 -9.40
C ASP A 93 -9.39 -2.95 -8.36
N GLY A 94 -9.40 -2.48 -7.11
CA GLY A 94 -8.65 -3.08 -6.01
C GLY A 94 -7.17 -2.69 -5.95
N ILE A 95 -6.78 -1.62 -6.67
CA ILE A 95 -5.45 -1.00 -6.69
C ILE A 95 -5.60 0.47 -6.28
N PHE A 96 -4.72 0.95 -5.41
CA PHE A 96 -4.62 2.38 -5.12
C PHE A 96 -3.69 3.04 -6.15
N SER A 97 -4.12 4.14 -6.76
CA SER A 97 -3.31 4.91 -7.69
C SER A 97 -3.47 6.42 -7.45
N ARG A 98 -2.38 7.11 -7.14
CA ARG A 98 -2.41 8.57 -6.92
C ARG A 98 -1.12 9.24 -7.35
N LYS A 99 -1.25 10.40 -8.00
CA LYS A 99 -0.14 11.33 -8.25
C LYS A 99 0.19 12.13 -6.99
N VAL A 100 1.46 12.11 -6.60
CA VAL A 100 1.96 12.79 -5.40
C VAL A 100 3.22 13.57 -5.76
N ALA A 101 3.32 14.79 -5.25
CA ALA A 101 4.49 15.67 -5.42
C ALA A 101 5.35 15.78 -4.15
N THR A 102 4.86 15.29 -3.01
CA THR A 102 5.56 15.24 -1.73
C THR A 102 6.39 13.97 -1.64
N SER A 103 7.56 14.02 -0.99
CA SER A 103 8.40 12.83 -0.79
C SER A 103 7.75 11.78 0.12
N SER A 104 6.83 12.14 1.02
CA SER A 104 6.16 11.21 1.92
C SER A 104 4.65 11.15 1.69
N TYR A 105 4.07 9.95 1.89
CA TYR A 105 2.63 9.72 1.76
C TYR A 105 2.12 8.74 2.84
N SER A 106 1.04 9.14 3.52
CA SER A 106 0.37 8.33 4.54
C SER A 106 -1.02 7.87 4.06
N PHE A 107 -1.28 6.58 4.24
CA PHE A 107 -2.49 5.90 3.80
C PHE A 107 -3.58 5.92 4.89
N THR A 108 -4.31 7.02 5.03
CA THR A 108 -5.23 7.25 6.17
C THR A 108 -6.61 6.62 6.02
N ASP A 109 -6.99 6.24 4.81
CA ASP A 109 -8.34 5.79 4.44
C ASP A 109 -8.34 4.50 3.63
N LEU A 110 -7.19 3.83 3.53
CA LEU A 110 -7.10 2.51 2.91
C LEU A 110 -7.78 1.45 3.78
N THR A 111 -8.48 0.56 3.10
CA THR A 111 -9.23 -0.57 3.66
C THR A 111 -9.08 -1.78 2.74
N ILE A 112 -9.32 -2.99 3.25
CA ILE A 112 -9.27 -4.23 2.45
C ILE A 112 -10.66 -4.84 2.38
N GLN A 113 -11.13 -5.09 1.16
CA GLN A 113 -12.31 -5.88 0.88
C GLN A 113 -11.92 -7.33 0.62
N CYS A 114 -12.38 -8.20 1.52
CA CYS A 114 -12.28 -9.63 1.33
C CYS A 114 -13.22 -10.07 0.21
N VAL A 115 -12.70 -10.87 -0.71
CA VAL A 115 -13.45 -11.44 -1.83
C VAL A 115 -13.93 -12.84 -1.45
N ARG A 116 -15.20 -13.14 -1.75
CA ARG A 116 -15.81 -14.45 -1.50
C ARG A 116 -15.25 -15.51 -2.43
N LYS A 117 -15.31 -16.78 -2.00
CA LYS A 117 -14.81 -17.93 -2.79
C LYS A 117 -15.35 -17.96 -4.22
N ASN A 118 -16.63 -17.68 -4.41
CA ASN A 118 -17.29 -17.65 -5.73
C ASN A 118 -16.85 -16.48 -6.63
N GLN A 119 -16.25 -15.43 -6.06
CA GLN A 119 -15.79 -14.24 -6.79
C GLN A 119 -14.26 -14.18 -6.94
N ILE A 120 -13.54 -15.20 -6.45
CA ILE A 120 -12.08 -15.26 -6.56
C ILE A 120 -11.64 -15.22 -8.02
N GLU A 121 -12.25 -16.04 -8.88
CA GLU A 121 -11.84 -16.16 -10.28
C GLU A 121 -12.06 -14.84 -11.05
N GLU A 122 -13.20 -14.20 -10.86
CA GLU A 122 -13.52 -12.89 -11.45
C GLU A 122 -12.53 -11.82 -10.95
N SER A 123 -12.25 -11.79 -9.64
CA SER A 123 -11.30 -10.84 -9.06
C SER A 123 -9.88 -11.05 -9.59
N LEU A 124 -9.44 -12.30 -9.75
CA LEU A 124 -8.13 -12.61 -10.32
C LEU A 124 -8.04 -12.28 -11.81
N LYS A 125 -9.13 -12.47 -12.58
CA LYS A 125 -9.20 -12.04 -13.99
C LYS A 125 -8.98 -10.53 -14.12
N LEU A 126 -9.62 -9.73 -13.26
CA LEU A 126 -9.45 -8.28 -13.23
C LEU A 126 -7.99 -7.86 -12.92
N ARG A 127 -7.24 -8.70 -12.20
CA ARG A 127 -5.85 -8.45 -11.79
C ARG A 127 -4.77 -8.99 -12.74
N ARG A 128 -5.16 -9.65 -13.82
CA ARG A 128 -4.23 -10.30 -14.75
C ARG A 128 -3.76 -9.40 -15.90
N ASN A 129 -4.32 -8.20 -16.01
CA ASN A 129 -4.00 -7.22 -17.05
C ASN A 129 -2.83 -6.32 -16.64
#